data_AF-A0A1V3RB55-F1
#
_entry.id   AF-A0A1V3RB55-F1
#
_cell.length_a   1.000
_cell.length_b   1.000
_cell.length_c   1.000
_cell.angle_alpha   90.00
_cell.angle_beta   90.00
_cell.angle_gamma   90.00
#
_symmetry.space_group_name_H-M   'P 1'
#
loop_
_entity.id
_entity.type
_entity.pdbx_description
1 polymer ?
#
loop_
_entity_poly.entity_id
_entity_poly.type
_entity_poly.pdbx_seq_one_letter_code
_entity_poly.pdbx_strand_id
1 'polypeptide(L)'
;MRYKFILILLFSLHSFGQENAFPTDSVDAIIKRIQLPIIPSYKIEVTKLGAKGDSISDSKPAFDKAMALCKKNNGGTIIVAKGIYTLNGPIHFASNVKLHLKDGAKIRFGSNPKNYPLVLTSWEGTMLYNYSPMIYGNNVENVAITGNGIIDGEAKNTWIKWKPLEKKDQLLSREMNHKNIPVKERIFGDGHYLRPQLIQFINSKNILFENVQIEDSPFWCIHLLKSKSITLRGLKYNAHNNNNDGIDPEYSSDILIENIQFDNADDNVAIKAGRDDEGRSNSNTPSENIVIRNCEFKGLHAIVIGSEMSAGVRNVYVENSKFRGYLKRGIFIKTNSDRGGFIKNIYFNNIAFGKVEDCLYITANYHGEGGGLYPSKVSNISFSNISCQEATNTGIVIEGFPTQKVENIKLDNINILSAKNGMTVTNSEKISINEVVIGEKATTPSAAK
;
A
#
# COMPACT_ATOMS: atom_id res chain seq x y z
N MET A 1 72.53 -4.28 -34.53
CA MET A 1 71.40 -4.91 -33.81
C MET A 1 70.40 -3.84 -33.43
N ARG A 2 69.23 -3.79 -34.08
CA ARG A 2 68.14 -2.85 -33.74
C ARG A 2 67.15 -3.57 -32.82
N TYR A 3 67.09 -3.18 -31.55
CA TYR A 3 66.07 -3.66 -30.63
C TYR A 3 64.80 -2.81 -30.75
N LYS A 4 63.70 -3.43 -31.19
CA LYS A 4 62.36 -2.85 -31.08
C LYS A 4 61.85 -3.11 -29.66
N PHE A 5 61.67 -2.05 -28.87
CA PHE A 5 60.89 -2.11 -27.64
C PHE A 5 59.41 -2.01 -28.01
N ILE A 6 58.66 -3.08 -27.75
CA ILE A 6 57.20 -3.09 -27.83
C ILE A 6 56.69 -2.69 -26.44
N LEU A 7 56.08 -1.52 -26.35
CA LEU A 7 55.40 -1.04 -25.15
C LEU A 7 54.01 -1.69 -25.11
N ILE A 8 53.83 -2.70 -24.24
CA ILE A 8 52.52 -3.30 -23.99
C ILE A 8 51.81 -2.45 -22.94
N LEU A 9 50.82 -1.66 -23.37
CA LEU A 9 49.86 -1.03 -22.46
C LEU A 9 48.90 -2.11 -21.95
N LEU A 10 49.04 -2.47 -20.68
CA LEU A 10 48.04 -3.24 -19.94
C LEU A 10 46.85 -2.33 -19.62
N PHE A 11 45.79 -2.42 -20.40
CA PHE A 11 44.48 -1.89 -19.99
C PHE A 11 43.91 -2.82 -18.91
N SER A 12 43.94 -2.39 -17.66
CA SER A 12 43.16 -3.01 -16.58
C SER A 12 41.69 -2.71 -16.82
N LEU A 13 40.98 -3.65 -17.45
CA LEU A 13 39.51 -3.70 -17.42
C LEU A 13 39.08 -3.87 -15.97
N HIS A 14 38.68 -2.76 -15.33
CA HIS A 14 37.94 -2.84 -14.08
C HIS A 14 36.57 -3.40 -14.43
N SER A 15 36.43 -4.71 -14.29
CA SER A 15 35.12 -5.35 -14.15
C SER A 15 34.47 -4.79 -12.90
N PHE A 16 33.66 -3.73 -13.05
CA PHE A 16 32.66 -3.36 -12.06
C PHE A 16 31.65 -4.51 -11.99
N GLY A 17 31.98 -5.53 -11.21
CA GLY A 17 30.96 -6.37 -10.60
C GLY A 17 30.17 -5.45 -9.68
N GLN A 18 29.02 -4.96 -10.14
CA GLN A 18 28.03 -4.38 -9.24
C GLN A 18 27.51 -5.53 -8.37
N GLU A 19 28.18 -5.77 -7.24
CA GLU A 19 27.53 -6.31 -6.06
C GLU A 19 26.43 -5.31 -5.66
N ASN A 20 25.27 -5.39 -6.33
CA ASN A 20 24.11 -4.58 -5.96
C ASN A 20 23.53 -5.17 -4.67
N ALA A 21 24.19 -4.82 -3.56
CA ALA A 21 23.69 -4.96 -2.21
C ALA A 21 22.38 -4.17 -2.05
N PHE A 22 21.59 -4.52 -1.04
CA PHE A 22 20.42 -3.73 -0.69
C PHE A 22 20.83 -2.27 -0.42
N PRO A 23 20.16 -1.27 -1.01
CA PRO A 23 20.61 0.12 -1.01
C PRO A 23 20.28 0.85 0.31
N THR A 24 20.95 0.44 1.39
CA THR A 24 20.73 0.97 2.76
C THR A 24 20.89 2.49 2.85
N ASP A 25 21.87 3.09 2.17
CA ASP A 25 22.04 4.54 2.18
C ASP A 25 20.80 5.29 1.64
N SER A 26 20.13 4.72 0.64
CA SER A 26 18.87 5.29 0.13
C SER A 26 17.75 5.17 1.15
N VAL A 27 17.66 4.03 1.84
CA VAL A 27 16.69 3.80 2.91
C VAL A 27 16.90 4.81 4.05
N ASP A 28 18.13 4.96 4.53
CA ASP A 28 18.47 5.89 5.60
C ASP A 28 18.19 7.35 5.20
N ALA A 29 18.52 7.73 3.96
CA ALA A 29 18.21 9.06 3.43
C ALA A 29 16.71 9.33 3.31
N ILE A 30 15.88 8.30 3.05
CA ILE A 30 14.41 8.41 3.05
C ILE A 30 13.91 8.59 4.48
N ILE A 31 14.31 7.71 5.40
CA ILE A 31 13.86 7.76 6.79
C ILE A 31 14.24 9.09 7.44
N LYS A 32 15.46 9.58 7.22
CA LYS A 32 15.97 10.82 7.82
C LYS A 32 15.17 12.06 7.41
N ARG A 33 14.58 12.09 6.22
CA ARG A 33 13.80 13.25 5.74
C ARG A 33 12.31 13.17 6.07
N ILE A 34 11.82 12.02 6.54
CA ILE A 34 10.45 11.89 7.03
C ILE A 34 10.33 12.69 8.33
N GLN A 35 9.45 13.68 8.30
CA GLN A 35 9.05 14.49 9.43
C GLN A 35 7.83 13.88 10.12
N LEU A 36 7.95 13.63 11.42
CA LEU A 36 6.81 13.32 12.28
C LEU A 36 5.97 14.58 12.53
N PRO A 37 4.65 14.42 12.78
CA PRO A 37 3.77 15.55 13.10
C PRO A 37 4.20 16.25 14.39
N ILE A 38 4.28 17.58 14.34
CA ILE A 38 4.45 18.43 15.52
C ILE A 38 3.06 18.81 16.04
N ILE A 39 2.70 18.31 17.22
CA ILE A 39 1.38 18.50 17.82
C ILE A 39 1.46 19.49 18.99
N PRO A 40 0.65 20.56 19.02
CA PRO A 40 0.57 21.48 20.13
C PRO A 40 0.19 20.81 21.46
N SER A 41 0.58 21.44 22.57
CA SER A 41 0.40 20.89 23.92
C SER A 41 -1.05 20.88 24.43
N TYR A 42 -1.98 21.56 23.74
CA TYR A 42 -3.41 21.55 24.08
C TYR A 42 -3.97 20.12 24.07
N LYS A 43 -4.80 19.79 25.06
CA LYS A 43 -5.44 18.46 25.18
C LYS A 43 -6.91 18.61 25.55
N ILE A 44 -7.74 17.75 24.98
CA ILE A 44 -9.16 17.68 25.30
C ILE A 44 -9.62 16.22 25.28
N GLU A 45 -10.38 15.79 26.29
CA GLU A 45 -10.96 14.45 26.34
C GLU A 45 -12.41 14.49 25.87
N VAL A 46 -12.79 13.57 24.98
CA VAL A 46 -14.14 13.57 24.36
C VAL A 46 -15.26 13.37 25.39
N THR A 47 -14.99 12.70 26.50
CA THR A 47 -15.94 12.50 27.61
C THR A 47 -16.32 13.81 28.30
N LYS A 48 -15.40 14.78 28.35
CA LYS A 48 -15.65 16.14 28.88
C LYS A 48 -16.54 16.97 27.96
N LEU A 49 -16.74 16.51 26.72
CA LEU A 49 -17.61 17.15 25.73
C LEU A 49 -18.93 16.39 25.54
N GLY A 50 -19.21 15.40 26.39
CA GLY A 50 -20.44 14.63 26.41
C GLY A 50 -20.40 13.31 25.63
N ALA A 51 -19.23 12.88 25.11
CA ALA A 51 -19.11 11.54 24.52
C ALA A 51 -19.33 10.48 25.61
N LYS A 52 -20.10 9.45 25.29
CA LYS A 52 -20.35 8.32 26.18
C LYS A 52 -19.79 7.05 25.55
N GLY A 53 -18.86 6.41 26.26
CA GLY A 53 -18.25 5.14 25.85
C GLY A 53 -19.14 3.93 26.10
N ASP A 54 -20.45 4.06 25.90
CA ASP A 54 -21.51 3.09 26.27
C ASP A 54 -21.98 2.22 25.09
N SER A 55 -21.36 2.34 23.91
CA SER A 55 -21.74 1.76 22.62
C SER A 55 -23.09 2.20 22.06
N ILE A 56 -23.94 2.91 22.80
CA ILE A 56 -25.33 3.18 22.39
C ILE A 56 -25.45 4.62 21.92
N SER A 57 -24.92 5.55 22.70
CA SER A 57 -25.06 6.98 22.48
C SER A 57 -24.21 7.43 21.30
N ASP A 58 -24.80 8.27 20.44
CA ASP A 58 -24.04 8.92 19.37
C ASP A 58 -23.08 9.95 19.96
N SER A 59 -21.79 9.63 19.87
CA SER A 59 -20.69 10.46 20.36
C SER A 59 -20.20 11.45 19.30
N LYS A 60 -20.71 11.40 18.06
CA LYS A 60 -20.30 12.28 16.96
C LYS A 60 -20.28 13.78 17.33
N PRO A 61 -21.30 14.35 18.01
CA PRO A 61 -21.27 15.77 18.37
C PRO A 61 -20.11 16.15 19.30
N ALA A 62 -19.67 15.22 20.17
CA ALA A 62 -18.56 15.47 21.08
C ALA A 62 -17.20 15.42 20.35
N PHE A 63 -17.05 14.54 19.37
CA PHE A 63 -15.86 14.50 18.51
C PHE A 63 -15.76 15.74 17.62
N ASP A 64 -16.88 16.22 17.06
CA ASP A 64 -16.90 17.46 16.28
C ASP A 64 -16.52 18.68 17.12
N LYS A 65 -17.05 18.77 18.34
CA LYS A 65 -16.64 19.81 19.30
C LYS A 65 -15.15 19.71 19.64
N ALA A 66 -14.62 18.51 19.84
CA ALA A 66 -13.20 18.30 20.14
C ALA A 66 -12.31 18.80 18.99
N MET A 67 -12.68 18.49 17.74
CA MET A 67 -11.97 18.92 16.55
C MET A 67 -12.02 20.45 16.38
N ALA A 68 -13.21 21.05 16.57
CA ALA A 68 -13.37 22.50 16.52
C ALA A 68 -12.54 23.22 17.59
N LEU A 69 -12.47 22.67 18.81
CA LEU A 69 -11.64 23.20 19.89
C LEU A 69 -10.14 23.08 19.56
N CYS A 70 -9.69 21.96 19.00
CA CYS A 70 -8.29 21.85 18.56
C CYS A 70 -7.99 22.87 17.46
N LYS A 71 -8.86 23.01 16.45
CA LYS A 71 -8.71 24.03 15.40
C LYS A 71 -8.61 25.45 15.98
N LYS A 72 -9.44 25.78 16.97
CA LYS A 72 -9.40 27.09 17.66
C LYS A 72 -8.11 27.31 18.44
N ASN A 73 -7.51 26.25 18.98
CA ASN A 73 -6.25 26.30 19.74
C ASN A 73 -5.02 26.01 18.86
N ASN A 74 -5.13 26.17 17.53
CA ASN A 74 -4.06 25.92 16.56
C ASN A 74 -3.55 24.46 16.51
N GLY A 75 -4.33 23.51 17.04
CA GLY A 75 -4.03 22.10 17.13
C GLY A 75 -4.20 21.55 18.55
N GLY A 76 -3.82 20.30 18.74
CA GLY A 76 -3.84 19.64 20.03
C GLY A 76 -4.13 18.15 19.96
N THR A 77 -4.28 17.53 21.13
CA THR A 77 -4.60 16.11 21.27
C THR A 77 -6.04 15.92 21.72
N ILE A 78 -6.83 15.21 20.91
CA ILE A 78 -8.12 14.66 21.27
C ILE A 78 -7.89 13.30 21.93
N ILE A 79 -8.25 13.16 23.20
CA ILE A 79 -8.08 11.94 23.99
C ILE A 79 -9.40 11.17 23.99
N VAL A 80 -9.35 9.91 23.59
CA VAL A 80 -10.46 8.95 23.67
C VAL A 80 -10.15 7.96 24.79
N ALA A 81 -10.87 8.08 25.90
CA ALA A 81 -10.70 7.18 27.05
C ALA A 81 -11.33 5.81 26.79
N LYS A 82 -11.04 4.82 27.64
CA LYS A 82 -11.65 3.49 27.60
C LYS A 82 -13.17 3.56 27.44
N GLY A 83 -13.73 2.73 26.57
CA GLY A 83 -15.15 2.70 26.25
C GLY A 83 -15.39 2.48 24.75
N ILE A 84 -16.64 2.21 24.38
CA ILE A 84 -17.04 2.02 22.98
C ILE A 84 -17.86 3.24 22.55
N TYR A 85 -17.40 3.98 21.55
CA TYR A 85 -18.01 5.23 21.08
C TYR A 85 -18.58 5.02 19.69
N THR A 86 -19.91 5.13 19.58
CA THR A 86 -20.60 5.09 18.29
C THR A 86 -20.61 6.47 17.66
N LEU A 87 -20.19 6.57 16.40
CA LEU A 87 -20.20 7.82 15.65
C LEU A 87 -21.12 7.68 14.44
N ASN A 88 -22.22 8.44 14.41
CA ASN A 88 -23.10 8.52 13.25
C ASN A 88 -22.54 9.51 12.21
N GLY A 89 -21.44 9.15 11.55
CA GLY A 89 -20.80 9.93 10.49
C GLY A 89 -19.30 10.11 10.71
N PRO A 90 -18.62 10.84 9.81
CA PRO A 90 -17.17 10.83 9.72
C PRO A 90 -16.46 11.80 10.68
N ILE A 91 -15.24 11.48 11.09
CA ILE A 91 -14.32 12.43 11.74
C ILE A 91 -13.54 13.17 10.65
N HIS A 92 -13.79 14.47 10.48
CA HIS A 92 -13.02 15.32 9.57
C HIS A 92 -11.88 16.00 10.34
N PHE A 93 -10.64 15.69 9.98
CA PHE A 93 -9.44 16.22 10.63
C PHE A 93 -9.18 17.69 10.26
N ALA A 94 -8.66 18.42 11.24
CA ALA A 94 -7.94 19.67 11.04
C ALA A 94 -6.42 19.43 11.19
N SER A 95 -5.62 20.36 10.66
CA SER A 95 -4.17 20.35 10.85
C SER A 95 -3.77 20.43 12.32
N ASN A 96 -2.59 19.90 12.66
CA ASN A 96 -1.98 19.92 14.00
C ASN A 96 -2.78 19.13 15.04
N VAL A 97 -3.60 18.16 14.62
CA VAL A 97 -4.45 17.37 15.51
C VAL A 97 -3.96 15.93 15.66
N LYS A 98 -3.85 15.48 16.92
CA LYS A 98 -3.67 14.08 17.28
C LYS A 98 -4.95 13.51 17.85
N LEU A 99 -5.47 12.44 17.26
CA LEU A 99 -6.47 11.57 17.87
C LEU A 99 -5.75 10.43 18.63
N HIS A 100 -5.90 10.38 19.95
CA HIS A 100 -5.22 9.42 20.80
C HIS A 100 -6.23 8.49 21.48
N LEU A 101 -6.26 7.22 21.07
CA LEU A 101 -7.15 6.20 21.59
C LEU A 101 -6.41 5.41 22.68
N LYS A 102 -6.84 5.57 23.94
CA LYS A 102 -6.28 4.82 25.06
C LYS A 102 -6.63 3.33 24.95
N ASP A 103 -5.90 2.51 25.69
CA ASP A 103 -6.17 1.08 25.84
C ASP A 103 -7.64 0.83 26.24
N GLY A 104 -8.31 -0.04 25.50
CA GLY A 104 -9.73 -0.34 25.67
C GLY A 104 -10.69 0.73 25.15
N ALA A 105 -10.22 1.76 24.45
CA ALA A 105 -11.06 2.64 23.65
C ALA A 105 -11.37 1.99 22.30
N LYS A 106 -12.62 2.05 21.86
CA LYS A 106 -13.05 1.61 20.53
C LYS A 106 -13.95 2.68 19.92
N ILE A 107 -13.59 3.16 18.73
CA ILE A 107 -14.47 3.98 17.89
C ILE A 107 -15.14 3.03 16.90
N ARG A 108 -16.47 3.06 16.83
CA ARG A 108 -17.25 2.33 15.82
C ARG A 108 -18.09 3.30 15.00
N PHE A 109 -18.07 3.13 13.68
CA PHE A 109 -18.76 4.03 12.76
C PHE A 109 -20.14 3.47 12.38
N GLY A 110 -21.17 4.31 12.53
CA GLY A 110 -22.52 3.98 12.05
C GLY A 110 -22.56 3.91 10.53
N SER A 111 -23.46 3.09 9.98
CA SER A 111 -23.43 2.77 8.54
C SER A 111 -24.54 3.42 7.71
N ASN A 112 -25.25 4.43 8.24
CA ASN A 112 -26.28 5.12 7.49
C ASN A 112 -25.62 6.08 6.48
N PRO A 113 -25.75 5.86 5.16
CA PRO A 113 -25.08 6.68 4.15
C PRO A 113 -25.45 8.16 4.21
N LYS A 114 -26.64 8.51 4.71
CA LYS A 114 -27.07 9.91 4.89
C LYS A 114 -26.22 10.71 5.87
N ASN A 115 -25.47 10.02 6.74
CA ASN A 115 -24.56 10.66 7.69
C ASN A 115 -23.18 10.97 7.10
N TYR A 116 -22.92 10.56 5.86
CA TYR A 116 -21.64 10.72 5.18
C TYR A 116 -21.80 11.72 4.03
N PRO A 117 -21.35 12.98 4.20
CA PRO A 117 -21.41 13.97 3.13
C PRO A 117 -20.52 13.55 1.96
N LEU A 118 -20.81 14.09 0.77
CA LEU A 118 -19.94 13.88 -0.39
C LEU A 118 -18.68 14.75 -0.27
N VAL A 119 -17.52 14.14 -0.49
CA VAL A 119 -16.22 14.80 -0.46
C VAL A 119 -15.39 14.35 -1.65
N LEU A 120 -14.35 15.13 -1.97
CA LEU A 120 -13.32 14.69 -2.91
C LEU A 120 -12.63 13.45 -2.34
N THR A 121 -12.58 12.37 -3.13
CA THR A 121 -11.93 11.10 -2.82
C THR A 121 -11.42 10.45 -4.12
N SER A 122 -10.81 9.27 -4.01
CA SER A 122 -10.48 8.37 -5.12
C SER A 122 -11.17 7.03 -4.90
N TRP A 123 -11.65 6.39 -5.96
CA TRP A 123 -12.19 5.04 -5.92
C TRP A 123 -11.50 4.19 -7.00
N GLU A 124 -10.80 3.13 -6.60
CA GLU A 124 -9.93 2.31 -7.46
C GLU A 124 -9.03 3.11 -8.42
N GLY A 125 -8.43 4.18 -7.89
CA GLY A 125 -7.46 5.02 -8.60
C GLY A 125 -8.04 6.07 -9.55
N THR A 126 -9.35 6.35 -9.45
CA THR A 126 -10.02 7.44 -10.16
C THR A 126 -10.55 8.48 -9.18
N MET A 127 -10.15 9.75 -9.33
CA MET A 127 -10.66 10.86 -8.51
C MET A 127 -12.13 11.16 -8.84
N LEU A 128 -12.94 11.37 -7.80
CA LEU A 128 -14.38 11.65 -7.90
C LEU A 128 -14.92 12.26 -6.58
N TYR A 129 -16.20 12.64 -6.56
CA TYR A 129 -16.92 12.98 -5.33
C TYR A 129 -17.84 11.82 -4.92
N ASN A 130 -17.68 11.33 -3.70
CA ASN A 130 -18.47 10.23 -3.13
C ASN A 130 -18.57 10.39 -1.60
N TYR A 131 -19.31 9.47 -0.94
CA TYR A 131 -19.41 9.40 0.52
C TYR A 131 -18.05 9.59 1.21
N SER A 132 -18.03 10.43 2.24
CA SER A 132 -16.86 10.67 3.06
C SER A 132 -16.28 9.37 3.61
N PRO A 133 -14.95 9.21 3.58
CA PRO A 133 -14.26 8.27 4.43
C PRO A 133 -14.61 8.49 5.90
N MET A 134 -14.61 7.42 6.70
CA MET A 134 -15.03 7.49 8.11
C MET A 134 -14.09 8.35 8.96
N ILE A 135 -12.79 8.33 8.65
CA ILE A 135 -11.82 9.33 9.11
C ILE A 135 -11.21 9.98 7.87
N TYR A 136 -11.35 11.30 7.77
CA TYR A 136 -11.02 12.03 6.56
C TYR A 136 -10.18 13.27 6.86
N GLY A 137 -9.16 13.54 6.06
CA GLY A 137 -8.47 14.83 6.02
C GLY A 137 -8.09 15.20 4.59
N ASN A 138 -8.26 16.47 4.23
CA ASN A 138 -7.89 16.98 2.92
C ASN A 138 -7.17 18.32 3.08
N ASN A 139 -5.97 18.43 2.52
CA ASN A 139 -5.08 19.58 2.73
C ASN A 139 -4.76 19.84 4.21
N VAL A 140 -4.48 18.79 4.98
CA VAL A 140 -4.09 18.91 6.40
C VAL A 140 -2.61 18.59 6.60
N GLU A 141 -2.02 19.19 7.62
CA GLU A 141 -0.64 18.94 8.01
C GLU A 141 -0.52 18.60 9.49
N ASN A 142 0.51 17.83 9.85
CA ASN A 142 0.81 17.44 11.22
C ASN A 142 -0.38 16.73 11.91
N VAL A 143 -0.79 15.60 11.37
CA VAL A 143 -1.92 14.81 11.89
C VAL A 143 -1.43 13.47 12.43
N ALA A 144 -2.05 13.01 13.52
CA ALA A 144 -1.67 11.75 14.15
C ALA A 144 -2.88 10.95 14.64
N ILE A 145 -2.83 9.64 14.48
CA ILE A 145 -3.78 8.67 15.06
C ILE A 145 -2.95 7.65 15.85
N THR A 146 -3.10 7.64 17.18
CA THR A 146 -2.15 6.96 18.08
C THR A 146 -2.85 6.22 19.21
N GLY A 147 -2.10 5.31 19.86
CA GLY A 147 -2.52 4.58 21.07
C GLY A 147 -2.99 3.15 20.75
N ASN A 148 -3.37 2.36 21.76
CA ASN A 148 -3.71 0.94 21.56
C ASN A 148 -5.22 0.68 21.49
N GLY A 149 -6.01 1.70 21.13
CA GLY A 149 -7.44 1.53 20.88
C GLY A 149 -7.76 0.99 19.49
N ILE A 150 -9.05 0.78 19.25
CA ILE A 150 -9.60 0.16 18.05
C ILE A 150 -10.38 1.19 17.22
N ILE A 151 -10.18 1.15 15.91
CA ILE A 151 -10.98 1.86 14.91
C ILE A 151 -11.73 0.81 14.09
N ASP A 152 -13.05 0.82 14.18
CA ASP A 152 -13.93 -0.19 13.62
C ASP A 152 -14.95 0.45 12.66
N GLY A 153 -14.97 0.00 11.40
CA GLY A 153 -15.93 0.46 10.41
C GLY A 153 -17.33 -0.14 10.55
N GLU A 154 -17.51 -1.20 11.34
CA GLU A 154 -18.75 -1.96 11.54
C GLU A 154 -19.46 -2.29 10.21
N ALA A 155 -18.67 -2.58 9.17
CA ALA A 155 -19.12 -2.65 7.79
C ALA A 155 -19.68 -4.03 7.37
N LYS A 156 -19.31 -5.11 8.06
CA LYS A 156 -19.59 -6.51 7.62
C LYS A 156 -21.05 -6.75 7.23
N ASN A 157 -21.97 -6.22 8.02
CA ASN A 157 -23.42 -6.41 7.85
C ASN A 157 -24.12 -5.22 7.19
N THR A 158 -23.36 -4.22 6.75
CA THR A 158 -23.86 -2.92 6.32
C THR A 158 -23.31 -2.53 4.96
N TRP A 159 -22.23 -1.76 4.88
CA TRP A 159 -21.62 -1.29 3.64
C TRP A 159 -21.23 -2.42 2.69
N ILE A 160 -20.85 -3.60 3.20
CA ILE A 160 -20.47 -4.73 2.34
C ILE A 160 -21.61 -5.26 1.49
N LYS A 161 -22.88 -5.00 1.87
CA LYS A 161 -24.04 -5.31 1.03
C LYS A 161 -24.03 -4.56 -0.31
N TRP A 162 -23.20 -3.53 -0.46
CA TRP A 162 -23.05 -2.77 -1.70
C TRP A 162 -22.06 -3.40 -2.69
N LYS A 163 -21.19 -4.32 -2.24
CA LYS A 163 -20.24 -5.01 -3.11
C LYS A 163 -20.86 -5.59 -4.39
N PRO A 164 -22.02 -6.30 -4.34
CA PRO A 164 -22.66 -6.81 -5.57
C PRO A 164 -23.29 -5.71 -6.45
N LEU A 165 -23.47 -4.49 -5.95
CA LEU A 165 -24.13 -3.38 -6.65
C LEU A 165 -23.14 -2.40 -7.29
N GLU A 166 -21.89 -2.35 -6.80
CA GLU A 166 -20.91 -1.32 -7.19
C GLU A 166 -20.41 -1.42 -8.63
N LYS A 167 -20.62 -2.56 -9.33
CA LYS A 167 -20.01 -2.80 -10.65
C LYS A 167 -20.41 -1.76 -11.70
N LYS A 168 -21.68 -1.33 -11.70
CA LYS A 168 -22.17 -0.30 -12.63
C LYS A 168 -21.44 1.03 -12.40
N ASP A 169 -21.32 1.44 -11.13
CA ASP A 169 -20.69 2.70 -10.77
C ASP A 169 -19.17 2.66 -10.92
N GLN A 170 -18.54 1.50 -10.69
CA GLN A 170 -17.14 1.25 -11.00
C GLN A 170 -16.88 1.51 -12.49
N LEU A 171 -17.68 0.90 -13.39
CA LEU A 171 -17.52 1.08 -14.83
C LEU A 171 -17.76 2.55 -15.25
N LEU A 172 -18.77 3.20 -14.68
CA LEU A 172 -19.04 4.63 -14.91
C LEU A 172 -17.85 5.50 -14.49
N SER A 173 -17.25 5.25 -13.33
CA SER A 173 -16.09 6.01 -12.85
C SER A 173 -14.89 5.87 -13.81
N ARG A 174 -14.63 4.66 -14.31
CA ARG A 174 -13.58 4.38 -15.30
C ARG A 174 -13.88 5.05 -16.64
N GLU A 175 -15.13 5.03 -17.09
CA GLU A 175 -15.55 5.72 -18.31
C GLU A 175 -15.36 7.25 -18.19
N MET A 176 -15.74 7.84 -17.04
CA MET A 176 -15.52 9.26 -16.77
C MET A 176 -14.04 9.64 -16.74
N ASN A 177 -13.18 8.74 -16.23
CA ASN A 177 -11.72 8.86 -16.29
C ASN A 177 -11.24 8.90 -17.75
N HIS A 178 -11.58 7.89 -18.56
CA HIS A 178 -11.15 7.80 -19.97
C HIS A 178 -11.69 8.95 -20.84
N LYS A 179 -12.88 9.47 -20.52
CA LYS A 179 -13.48 10.65 -21.19
C LYS A 179 -12.94 11.98 -20.67
N ASN A 180 -12.01 11.98 -19.71
CA ASN A 180 -11.47 13.18 -19.07
C ASN A 180 -12.58 14.13 -18.54
N ILE A 181 -13.69 13.57 -18.04
CA ILE A 181 -14.76 14.37 -17.42
C ILE A 181 -14.16 15.11 -16.22
N PRO A 182 -14.40 16.42 -16.02
CA PRO A 182 -13.88 17.15 -14.88
C PRO A 182 -14.26 16.50 -13.54
N VAL A 183 -13.33 16.37 -12.59
CA VAL A 183 -13.59 15.68 -11.30
C VAL A 183 -14.80 16.25 -10.55
N LYS A 184 -15.01 17.58 -10.64
CA LYS A 184 -16.17 18.28 -10.06
C LYS A 184 -17.53 17.84 -10.62
N GLU A 185 -17.55 17.16 -11.76
CA GLU A 185 -18.76 16.62 -12.41
C GLU A 185 -18.91 15.12 -12.16
N ARG A 186 -17.92 14.46 -11.56
CA ARG A 186 -17.94 13.04 -11.20
C ARG A 186 -18.59 12.85 -9.83
N ILE A 187 -19.88 13.16 -9.76
CA ILE A 187 -20.65 13.11 -8.52
C ILE A 187 -21.35 11.75 -8.40
N PHE A 188 -20.94 10.97 -7.40
CA PHE A 188 -21.59 9.74 -6.98
C PHE A 188 -22.38 10.00 -5.68
N GLY A 189 -22.41 9.08 -4.73
CA GLY A 189 -23.18 9.23 -3.50
C GLY A 189 -24.60 8.69 -3.63
N ASP A 190 -25.61 9.50 -3.34
CA ASP A 190 -27.01 9.07 -3.33
C ASP A 190 -27.43 8.42 -4.67
N GLY A 191 -28.03 7.24 -4.61
CA GLY A 191 -28.35 6.42 -5.79
C GLY A 191 -27.20 5.60 -6.37
N HIS A 192 -25.98 5.74 -5.83
CA HIS A 192 -24.79 4.98 -6.21
C HIS A 192 -24.26 4.12 -5.04
N TYR A 193 -23.47 3.10 -5.37
CA TYR A 193 -23.06 2.05 -4.43
C TYR A 193 -21.53 1.90 -4.29
N LEU A 194 -20.79 2.98 -4.52
CA LEU A 194 -19.35 3.02 -4.26
C LEU A 194 -19.10 3.17 -2.75
N ARG A 195 -18.56 2.12 -2.12
CA ARG A 195 -18.26 2.10 -0.68
C ARG A 195 -17.14 3.10 -0.33
N PRO A 196 -17.22 3.84 0.80
CA PRO A 196 -16.18 4.74 1.26
C PRO A 196 -15.00 4.00 1.92
N GLN A 197 -13.83 4.64 1.99
CA GLN A 197 -12.68 4.14 2.77
C GLN A 197 -12.94 4.26 4.28
N LEU A 198 -12.21 3.48 5.10
CA LEU A 198 -12.21 3.71 6.54
C LEU A 198 -11.42 4.97 6.90
N ILE A 199 -10.16 5.07 6.48
CA ILE A 199 -9.31 6.25 6.73
C ILE A 199 -8.73 6.76 5.42
N GLN A 200 -8.84 8.07 5.16
CA GLN A 200 -8.20 8.69 4.01
C GLN A 200 -7.63 10.08 4.35
N PHE A 201 -6.37 10.29 3.96
CA PHE A 201 -5.75 11.61 3.95
C PHE A 201 -5.35 11.97 2.52
N ILE A 202 -5.81 13.13 2.04
CA ILE A 202 -5.58 13.64 0.69
C ILE A 202 -4.76 14.92 0.75
N ASN A 203 -3.77 15.09 -0.14
CA ASN A 203 -2.97 16.32 -0.26
C ASN A 203 -2.37 16.77 1.08
N SER A 204 -1.98 15.80 1.92
CA SER A 204 -1.66 16.02 3.32
C SER A 204 -0.20 15.70 3.61
N LYS A 205 0.35 16.23 4.70
CA LYS A 205 1.76 15.98 5.06
C LYS A 205 2.00 15.83 6.55
N ASN A 206 3.10 15.15 6.90
CA ASN A 206 3.50 14.87 8.29
C ASN A 206 2.39 14.09 9.01
N ILE A 207 2.21 12.84 8.61
CA ILE A 207 1.11 11.97 9.06
C ILE A 207 1.70 10.82 9.90
N LEU A 208 1.13 10.57 11.07
CA LEU A 208 1.51 9.46 11.94
C LEU A 208 0.32 8.55 12.24
N PHE A 209 0.51 7.25 12.04
CA PHE A 209 -0.31 6.20 12.62
C PHE A 209 0.54 5.36 13.55
N GLU A 210 0.11 5.19 14.81
CA GLU A 210 0.91 4.47 15.80
C GLU A 210 0.05 3.59 16.71
N ASN A 211 0.34 2.29 16.70
CA ASN A 211 -0.17 1.24 17.59
C ASN A 211 -1.68 0.90 17.55
N VAL A 212 -2.51 1.70 16.86
CA VAL A 212 -3.96 1.44 16.80
C VAL A 212 -4.28 0.14 16.07
N GLN A 213 -5.41 -0.46 16.41
CA GLN A 213 -5.97 -1.60 15.71
C GLN A 213 -7.06 -1.16 14.73
N ILE A 214 -7.05 -1.73 13.53
CA ILE A 214 -7.97 -1.43 12.43
C ILE A 214 -8.87 -2.63 12.17
N GLU A 215 -10.19 -2.41 12.19
CA GLU A 215 -11.20 -3.46 12.05
C GLU A 215 -12.30 -3.11 11.02
N ASP A 216 -12.81 -4.17 10.39
CA ASP A 216 -14.10 -4.19 9.68
C ASP A 216 -14.37 -3.00 8.74
N SER A 217 -13.39 -2.66 7.91
CA SER A 217 -13.46 -1.52 6.98
C SER A 217 -14.55 -1.72 5.90
N PRO A 218 -15.26 -0.66 5.46
CA PRO A 218 -16.19 -0.75 4.33
C PRO A 218 -15.51 -1.05 2.98
N PHE A 219 -14.29 -0.55 2.79
CA PHE A 219 -13.47 -0.68 1.59
C PHE A 219 -11.99 -0.71 2.01
N TRP A 220 -11.08 0.03 1.36
CA TRP A 220 -9.69 0.17 1.79
C TRP A 220 -9.57 0.75 3.20
N CYS A 221 -8.66 0.20 4.00
CA CYS A 221 -8.53 0.55 5.41
C CYS A 221 -7.85 1.90 5.61
N ILE A 222 -6.63 2.08 5.07
CA ILE A 222 -5.86 3.33 5.18
C ILE A 222 -5.38 3.76 3.80
N HIS A 223 -5.99 4.81 3.25
CA HIS A 223 -5.67 5.34 1.93
C HIS A 223 -4.94 6.69 2.03
N LEU A 224 -3.69 6.71 1.60
CA LEU A 224 -2.79 7.86 1.70
C LEU A 224 -2.59 8.43 0.31
N LEU A 225 -3.39 9.44 -0.01
CA LEU A 225 -3.55 9.94 -1.37
C LEU A 225 -2.83 11.27 -1.56
N LYS A 226 -1.94 11.38 -2.54
CA LYS A 226 -1.20 12.62 -2.87
C LYS A 226 -0.54 13.25 -1.64
N SER A 227 -0.04 12.42 -0.74
CA SER A 227 0.42 12.83 0.59
C SER A 227 1.90 12.52 0.79
N LYS A 228 2.53 13.21 1.75
CA LYS A 228 4.00 13.13 1.91
C LYS A 228 4.44 13.11 3.37
N SER A 229 5.58 12.47 3.65
CA SER A 229 6.15 12.41 5.00
C SER A 229 5.21 11.68 5.96
N ILE A 230 5.15 10.37 5.78
CA ILE A 230 4.16 9.50 6.43
C ILE A 230 4.89 8.42 7.22
N THR A 231 4.43 8.17 8.45
CA THR A 231 4.89 7.05 9.28
C THR A 231 3.69 6.24 9.74
N LEU A 232 3.70 4.94 9.48
CA LEU A 232 2.77 3.98 10.05
C LEU A 232 3.58 2.94 10.82
N ARG A 233 3.31 2.80 12.12
CA ARG A 233 4.05 1.85 12.95
C ARG A 233 3.23 1.17 14.02
N GLY A 234 3.56 -0.09 14.31
CA GLY A 234 2.94 -0.82 15.42
C GLY A 234 1.48 -1.19 15.20
N LEU A 235 0.92 -0.96 14.01
CA LEU A 235 -0.49 -1.18 13.74
C LEU A 235 -0.85 -2.67 13.77
N LYS A 236 -2.11 -2.95 14.05
CA LYS A 236 -2.70 -4.29 14.00
C LYS A 236 -3.95 -4.28 13.14
N TYR A 237 -4.17 -5.34 12.39
CA TYR A 237 -5.34 -5.49 11.53
C TYR A 237 -6.20 -6.67 11.96
N ASN A 238 -7.51 -6.52 11.76
CA ASN A 238 -8.55 -7.54 11.81
C ASN A 238 -9.70 -7.09 10.89
N ALA A 239 -9.42 -7.04 9.58
CA ALA A 239 -10.29 -6.40 8.58
C ALA A 239 -10.56 -7.35 7.40
N HIS A 240 -11.68 -8.09 7.46
CA HIS A 240 -11.91 -9.26 6.62
C HIS A 240 -12.99 -9.10 5.55
N ASN A 241 -13.41 -7.88 5.23
CA ASN A 241 -14.39 -7.65 4.19
C ASN A 241 -13.77 -7.57 2.78
N ASN A 242 -14.62 -7.63 1.75
CA ASN A 242 -14.19 -7.46 0.36
C ASN A 242 -13.46 -6.13 0.17
N ASN A 243 -12.30 -6.18 -0.49
CA ASN A 243 -11.44 -5.02 -0.74
C ASN A 243 -10.95 -4.35 0.55
N ASN A 244 -10.75 -5.11 1.63
CA ASN A 244 -10.02 -4.61 2.79
C ASN A 244 -8.52 -4.74 2.54
N ASP A 245 -8.01 -3.87 1.68
CA ASP A 245 -6.60 -3.56 1.57
C ASP A 245 -6.16 -2.90 2.89
N GLY A 246 -4.93 -3.18 3.35
CA GLY A 246 -4.44 -2.71 4.64
C GLY A 246 -3.97 -1.25 4.59
N ILE A 247 -2.96 -0.98 3.76
CA ILE A 247 -2.40 0.36 3.53
C ILE A 247 -2.23 0.59 2.03
N ASP A 248 -2.79 1.70 1.54
CA ASP A 248 -2.79 2.11 0.14
C ASP A 248 -2.07 3.45 -0.05
N PRO A 249 -0.73 3.48 -0.22
CA PRO A 249 -0.04 4.68 -0.68
C PRO A 249 -0.37 4.94 -2.16
N GLU A 250 -0.97 6.08 -2.46
CA GLU A 250 -1.34 6.46 -3.83
C GLU A 250 -0.89 7.88 -4.18
N TYR A 251 -0.06 8.03 -5.23
CA TYR A 251 0.61 9.30 -5.59
C TYR A 251 1.38 9.93 -4.42
N SER A 252 1.89 9.10 -3.50
CA SER A 252 2.41 9.54 -2.20
C SER A 252 3.90 9.27 -2.07
N SER A 253 4.59 10.06 -1.25
CA SER A 253 6.04 9.94 -1.11
C SER A 253 6.59 10.08 0.29
N ASP A 254 7.81 9.56 0.49
CA ASP A 254 8.54 9.59 1.77
C ASP A 254 7.72 8.92 2.89
N ILE A 255 7.63 7.60 2.81
CA ILE A 255 6.73 6.78 3.65
C ILE A 255 7.55 5.71 4.37
N LEU A 256 7.32 5.57 5.67
CA LEU A 256 7.84 4.50 6.50
C LEU A 256 6.67 3.65 7.05
N ILE A 257 6.67 2.37 6.72
CA ILE A 257 5.72 1.36 7.21
C ILE A 257 6.53 0.34 8.01
N GLU A 258 6.36 0.29 9.33
CA GLU A 258 7.22 -0.58 10.17
C GLU A 258 6.54 -1.23 11.37
N ASN A 259 6.99 -2.44 11.72
CA ASN A 259 6.52 -3.13 12.94
C ASN A 259 4.98 -3.37 12.94
N ILE A 260 4.38 -3.67 11.78
CA ILE A 260 2.93 -3.86 11.63
C ILE A 260 2.58 -5.34 11.57
N GLN A 261 1.48 -5.73 12.21
CA GLN A 261 0.90 -7.05 12.10
C GLN A 261 -0.39 -7.00 11.27
N PHE A 262 -0.31 -7.52 10.05
CA PHE A 262 -1.45 -7.59 9.14
C PHE A 262 -2.29 -8.85 9.39
N ASP A 263 -3.60 -8.69 9.18
CA ASP A 263 -4.62 -9.75 9.11
C ASP A 263 -5.84 -9.12 8.42
N ASN A 264 -5.73 -8.93 7.11
CA ASN A 264 -6.78 -8.31 6.29
C ASN A 264 -7.11 -9.16 5.06
N ALA A 265 -8.31 -8.99 4.50
CA ALA A 265 -8.84 -9.90 3.47
C ALA A 265 -8.30 -9.69 2.06
N ASP A 266 -7.59 -8.59 1.79
CA ASP A 266 -7.03 -8.28 0.46
C ASP A 266 -5.52 -7.98 0.58
N ASP A 267 -4.97 -7.09 -0.25
CA ASP A 267 -3.57 -6.66 -0.22
C ASP A 267 -3.18 -6.08 1.16
N ASN A 268 -2.12 -6.55 1.82
CA ASN A 268 -1.67 -5.99 3.10
C ASN A 268 -1.08 -4.58 2.89
N VAL A 269 -0.18 -4.42 1.93
CA VAL A 269 0.28 -3.11 1.43
C VAL A 269 0.12 -3.07 -0.09
N ALA A 270 -0.67 -2.13 -0.61
CA ALA A 270 -0.90 -1.92 -2.04
C ALA A 270 -0.40 -0.54 -2.48
N ILE A 271 0.78 -0.50 -3.09
CA ILE A 271 1.36 0.74 -3.62
C ILE A 271 0.75 1.04 -4.98
N LYS A 272 0.08 2.20 -5.08
CA LYS A 272 -0.69 2.64 -6.23
C LYS A 272 -0.24 4.03 -6.68
N ALA A 273 -0.65 4.47 -7.86
CA ALA A 273 -0.38 5.78 -8.44
C ALA A 273 -1.38 6.05 -9.58
N GLY A 274 -2.68 5.87 -9.30
CA GLY A 274 -3.74 6.21 -10.25
C GLY A 274 -3.99 5.21 -11.37
N ARG A 275 -5.18 5.36 -11.96
CA ARG A 275 -5.68 4.52 -13.04
C ARG A 275 -5.71 5.27 -14.37
N ASP A 276 -5.22 4.58 -15.39
CA ASP A 276 -5.32 4.86 -16.82
C ASP A 276 -5.04 6.33 -17.19
N ASP A 277 -5.94 7.00 -17.94
CA ASP A 277 -5.73 8.36 -18.47
C ASP A 277 -5.42 9.38 -17.38
N GLU A 278 -6.19 9.38 -16.29
CA GLU A 278 -5.97 10.28 -15.16
C GLU A 278 -4.59 10.04 -14.54
N GLY A 279 -4.20 8.78 -14.30
CA GLY A 279 -2.89 8.49 -13.73
C GLY A 279 -1.74 8.83 -14.70
N ARG A 280 -1.88 8.55 -16.00
CA ARG A 280 -0.89 8.97 -17.02
C ARG A 280 -0.73 10.48 -17.07
N SER A 281 -1.83 11.22 -16.98
CA SER A 281 -1.82 12.70 -16.94
C SER A 281 -1.12 13.25 -15.70
N ASN A 282 -1.06 12.46 -14.62
CA ASN A 282 -0.40 12.79 -13.36
C ASN A 282 0.99 12.16 -13.20
N SER A 283 1.68 11.84 -14.30
CA SER A 283 3.01 11.19 -14.31
C SER A 283 4.12 11.92 -13.56
N ASN A 284 3.93 13.21 -13.23
CA ASN A 284 4.84 13.98 -12.38
C ASN A 284 4.67 13.70 -10.88
N THR A 285 3.66 12.91 -10.48
CA THR A 285 3.35 12.59 -9.08
C THR A 285 3.36 11.08 -8.84
N PRO A 286 4.44 10.34 -9.12
CA PRO A 286 4.49 8.91 -8.85
C PRO A 286 4.39 8.62 -7.34
N SER A 287 4.03 7.39 -6.98
CA SER A 287 4.30 6.91 -5.62
C SER A 287 5.77 6.54 -5.50
N GLU A 288 6.47 7.14 -4.54
CA GLU A 288 7.91 6.98 -4.47
C GLU A 288 8.53 7.11 -3.09
N ASN A 289 9.72 6.53 -2.90
CA ASN A 289 10.48 6.63 -1.66
C ASN A 289 9.72 6.03 -0.47
N ILE A 290 9.43 4.74 -0.59
CA ILE A 290 8.63 3.98 0.37
C ILE A 290 9.51 2.90 0.99
N VAL A 291 9.59 2.89 2.32
CA VAL A 291 10.32 1.90 3.11
C VAL A 291 9.31 1.07 3.91
N ILE A 292 9.38 -0.24 3.76
CA ILE A 292 8.55 -1.22 4.49
C ILE A 292 9.49 -2.17 5.22
N ARG A 293 9.40 -2.26 6.56
CA ARG A 293 10.29 -3.15 7.32
C ARG A 293 9.67 -3.76 8.57
N ASN A 294 10.17 -4.91 9.00
CA ASN A 294 9.77 -5.54 10.26
C ASN A 294 8.25 -5.83 10.33
N CYS A 295 7.62 -6.13 9.20
CA CYS A 295 6.19 -6.41 9.14
C CYS A 295 5.91 -7.91 9.17
N GLU A 296 4.73 -8.26 9.67
CA GLU A 296 4.20 -9.61 9.74
C GLU A 296 2.94 -9.73 8.89
N PHE A 297 2.98 -10.50 7.80
CA PHE A 297 1.93 -10.54 6.77
C PHE A 297 0.99 -11.74 6.88
N LYS A 298 -0.31 -11.50 6.67
CA LYS A 298 -1.36 -12.53 6.61
C LYS A 298 -2.55 -11.98 5.85
N GLY A 299 -3.18 -12.81 5.01
CA GLY A 299 -4.32 -12.37 4.21
C GLY A 299 -4.26 -12.87 2.78
N LEU A 300 -4.63 -12.01 1.82
CA LEU A 300 -4.60 -12.37 0.41
C LEU A 300 -3.20 -12.17 -0.19
N HIS A 301 -2.62 -10.98 -0.11
CA HIS A 301 -1.30 -10.71 -0.68
C HIS A 301 -0.46 -9.87 0.29
N ALA A 302 0.84 -10.13 0.44
CA ALA A 302 1.67 -9.37 1.37
C ALA A 302 2.05 -7.99 0.80
N ILE A 303 2.96 -7.95 -0.18
CA ILE A 303 3.37 -6.69 -0.80
C ILE A 303 2.91 -6.64 -2.24
N VAL A 304 2.18 -5.57 -2.56
CA VAL A 304 1.57 -5.39 -3.86
C VAL A 304 1.95 -4.04 -4.47
N ILE A 305 2.27 -4.06 -5.75
CA ILE A 305 2.43 -2.84 -6.55
C ILE A 305 1.41 -2.91 -7.70
N GLY A 306 0.51 -1.93 -7.74
CA GLY A 306 -0.58 -1.84 -8.72
C GLY A 306 -1.94 -2.37 -8.20
N SER A 307 -2.93 -2.56 -9.07
CA SER A 307 -2.83 -2.41 -10.53
C SER A 307 -2.90 -0.97 -11.00
N GLU A 308 -3.41 -0.07 -10.17
CA GLU A 308 -3.50 1.37 -10.43
C GLU A 308 -2.10 1.99 -10.27
N MET A 309 -1.26 1.98 -11.29
CA MET A 309 0.15 2.44 -11.22
C MET A 309 0.53 3.41 -12.35
N SER A 310 -0.45 4.10 -12.92
CA SER A 310 -0.34 4.73 -14.24
C SER A 310 0.52 6.01 -14.23
N ALA A 311 0.65 6.70 -13.09
CA ALA A 311 1.65 7.76 -12.90
C ALA A 311 3.06 7.22 -12.59
N GLY A 312 3.15 5.95 -12.22
CA GLY A 312 4.38 5.24 -11.93
C GLY A 312 4.65 5.02 -10.44
N VAL A 313 5.43 3.99 -10.16
CA VAL A 313 5.90 3.62 -8.82
C VAL A 313 7.43 3.45 -8.88
N ARG A 314 8.16 4.08 -7.95
CA ARG A 314 9.63 3.90 -7.89
C ARG A 314 10.24 4.02 -6.50
N ASN A 315 11.46 3.50 -6.34
CA ASN A 315 12.25 3.62 -5.10
C ASN A 315 11.46 3.06 -3.91
N VAL A 316 11.15 1.77 -3.98
CA VAL A 316 10.45 1.03 -2.92
C VAL A 316 11.41 0.01 -2.34
N TYR A 317 11.51 -0.02 -1.01
CA TYR A 317 12.46 -0.83 -0.27
C TYR A 317 11.69 -1.64 0.77
N VAL A 318 11.77 -2.96 0.69
CA VAL A 318 11.09 -3.88 1.60
C VAL A 318 12.12 -4.78 2.24
N GLU A 319 12.19 -4.77 3.57
CA GLU A 319 13.16 -5.61 4.28
C GLU A 319 12.68 -6.23 5.59
N ASN A 320 13.40 -7.26 6.04
CA ASN A 320 13.30 -7.84 7.38
C ASN A 320 11.85 -8.18 7.78
N SER A 321 11.08 -8.74 6.86
CA SER A 321 9.65 -8.99 7.06
C SER A 321 9.31 -10.46 6.83
N LYS A 322 8.23 -10.93 7.44
CA LYS A 322 7.90 -12.34 7.43
C LYS A 322 6.40 -12.56 7.36
N PHE A 323 6.00 -13.77 6.97
CA PHE A 323 4.62 -14.23 7.13
C PHE A 323 4.25 -14.41 8.61
N ARG A 324 2.96 -14.26 8.89
CA ARG A 324 2.27 -14.62 10.15
C ARG A 324 1.23 -15.71 9.92
N GLY A 325 0.78 -15.87 8.68
CA GLY A 325 -0.18 -16.89 8.27
C GLY A 325 -0.16 -17.08 6.77
N TYR A 326 -1.18 -17.76 6.25
CA TYR A 326 -1.35 -17.98 4.82
C TYR A 326 -1.45 -16.66 4.06
N LEU A 327 -0.86 -16.65 2.87
CA LEU A 327 -1.03 -15.63 1.84
C LEU A 327 -1.37 -16.33 0.53
N LYS A 328 -2.22 -15.76 -0.31
CA LYS A 328 -2.33 -16.20 -1.70
C LYS A 328 -1.04 -15.86 -2.46
N ARG A 329 -0.56 -14.62 -2.37
CA ARG A 329 0.72 -14.21 -3.00
C ARG A 329 1.65 -13.57 -1.99
N GLY A 330 2.94 -13.94 -2.03
CA GLY A 330 3.97 -13.25 -1.26
C GLY A 330 4.18 -11.83 -1.80
N ILE A 331 4.87 -11.73 -2.93
CA ILE A 331 5.07 -10.44 -3.62
C ILE A 331 4.29 -10.47 -4.93
N PHE A 332 3.46 -9.45 -5.17
CA PHE A 332 2.61 -9.36 -6.35
C PHE A 332 2.71 -8.01 -7.06
N ILE A 333 3.30 -7.99 -8.24
CA ILE A 333 3.43 -6.80 -9.07
C ILE A 333 2.49 -6.97 -10.27
N LYS A 334 1.48 -6.12 -10.34
CA LYS A 334 0.35 -6.28 -11.28
C LYS A 334 0.16 -5.03 -12.12
N THR A 335 0.13 -5.19 -13.44
CA THR A 335 -0.28 -4.15 -14.39
C THR A 335 -1.01 -4.78 -15.58
N ASN A 336 -1.61 -3.95 -16.42
CA ASN A 336 -2.19 -4.35 -17.69
C ASN A 336 -1.94 -3.28 -18.77
N SER A 337 -2.32 -3.58 -20.02
CA SER A 337 -1.96 -2.74 -21.17
C SER A 337 -2.78 -1.44 -21.30
N ASP A 338 -3.65 -1.14 -20.34
CA ASP A 338 -4.33 0.16 -20.25
C ASP A 338 -3.64 1.13 -19.31
N ARG A 339 -2.72 0.68 -18.45
CA ARG A 339 -2.15 1.54 -17.40
C ARG A 339 -1.13 2.53 -17.94
N GLY A 340 -0.17 2.06 -18.75
CA GLY A 340 1.04 2.83 -19.07
C GLY A 340 1.92 3.01 -17.84
N GLY A 341 2.61 4.15 -17.73
CA GLY A 341 3.46 4.43 -16.56
C GLY A 341 4.64 3.46 -16.40
N PHE A 342 5.14 3.34 -15.17
CA PHE A 342 6.30 2.50 -14.86
C PHE A 342 6.26 1.89 -13.46
N ILE A 343 6.95 0.78 -13.27
CA ILE A 343 7.35 0.25 -11.96
C ILE A 343 8.86 0.05 -12.02
N LYS A 344 9.62 0.77 -11.19
CA LYS A 344 11.09 0.64 -11.23
C LYS A 344 11.82 0.90 -9.92
N ASN A 345 13.01 0.33 -9.79
CA ASN A 345 13.87 0.49 -8.61
C ASN A 345 13.14 0.00 -7.35
N ILE A 346 12.79 -1.28 -7.37
CA ILE A 346 12.07 -1.97 -6.29
C ILE A 346 13.02 -3.01 -5.70
N TYR A 347 13.20 -2.98 -4.38
CA TYR A 347 14.18 -3.80 -3.69
C TYR A 347 13.52 -4.58 -2.56
N PHE A 348 13.62 -5.91 -2.61
CA PHE A 348 13.15 -6.83 -1.59
C PHE A 348 14.37 -7.53 -0.98
N ASN A 349 14.52 -7.48 0.34
CA ASN A 349 15.65 -8.11 1.03
C ASN A 349 15.24 -8.77 2.34
N ASN A 350 15.70 -9.99 2.61
CA ASN A 350 15.45 -10.69 3.87
C ASN A 350 13.94 -10.82 4.18
N ILE A 351 13.26 -11.60 3.34
CA ILE A 351 11.81 -11.84 3.44
C ILE A 351 11.53 -13.33 3.58
N ALA A 352 10.71 -13.70 4.55
CA ALA A 352 10.28 -15.08 4.73
C ALA A 352 8.78 -15.24 4.44
N PHE A 353 8.43 -16.28 3.68
CA PHE A 353 7.06 -16.71 3.42
C PHE A 353 6.83 -18.14 3.93
N GLY A 354 5.62 -18.39 4.40
CA GLY A 354 5.17 -19.70 4.86
C GLY A 354 4.63 -20.48 3.67
N LYS A 355 3.37 -20.89 3.79
CA LYS A 355 2.58 -21.43 2.68
C LYS A 355 1.93 -20.30 1.88
N VAL A 356 2.15 -20.30 0.56
CA VAL A 356 1.56 -19.38 -0.40
C VAL A 356 1.02 -20.09 -1.64
N GLU A 357 0.12 -19.46 -2.42
CA GLU A 357 -0.21 -19.97 -3.77
C GLU A 357 0.95 -19.69 -4.73
N ASP A 358 1.36 -18.42 -4.82
CA ASP A 358 2.53 -18.01 -5.60
C ASP A 358 3.51 -17.19 -4.73
N CYS A 359 4.81 -17.51 -4.75
CA CYS A 359 5.78 -16.80 -3.90
C CYS A 359 6.11 -15.42 -4.46
N LEU A 360 6.63 -15.35 -5.69
CA LEU A 360 6.91 -14.11 -6.40
C LEU A 360 6.11 -14.06 -7.69
N TYR A 361 5.35 -13.00 -7.93
CA TYR A 361 4.53 -12.89 -9.14
C TYR A 361 4.60 -11.48 -9.73
N ILE A 362 5.15 -11.37 -10.93
CA ILE A 362 5.08 -10.17 -11.77
C ILE A 362 4.24 -10.49 -12.99
N THR A 363 3.15 -9.74 -13.21
CA THR A 363 2.28 -9.89 -14.39
C THR A 363 1.98 -8.56 -15.06
N ALA A 364 2.13 -8.57 -16.37
CA ALA A 364 1.66 -7.54 -17.30
C ALA A 364 0.24 -7.81 -17.83
N ASN A 365 -0.39 -8.92 -17.45
CA ASN A 365 -1.68 -9.35 -17.96
C ASN A 365 -2.76 -9.40 -16.87
N TYR A 366 -2.75 -8.44 -15.94
CA TYR A 366 -3.69 -8.43 -14.82
C TYR A 366 -5.14 -8.43 -15.31
N HIS A 367 -5.91 -9.42 -14.85
CA HIS A 367 -7.28 -9.77 -15.27
C HIS A 367 -7.48 -10.14 -16.74
N GLY A 368 -6.42 -10.29 -17.55
CA GLY A 368 -6.58 -10.48 -18.99
C GLY A 368 -7.21 -9.25 -19.68
N GLU A 369 -7.18 -8.10 -19.01
CA GLU A 369 -7.77 -6.85 -19.49
C GLU A 369 -6.72 -6.01 -20.23
N GLY A 370 -7.19 -5.11 -21.10
CA GLY A 370 -6.39 -4.04 -21.69
C GLY A 370 -6.40 -4.00 -23.21
N GLY A 371 -6.43 -2.79 -23.77
CA GLY A 371 -6.50 -2.53 -25.21
C GLY A 371 -5.17 -2.66 -25.96
N GLY A 372 -4.07 -2.96 -25.27
CA GLY A 372 -2.72 -3.09 -25.86
C GLY A 372 -2.00 -1.78 -26.14
N LEU A 373 -2.64 -0.63 -25.87
CA LEU A 373 -2.17 0.69 -26.31
C LEU A 373 -1.15 1.34 -25.38
N TYR A 374 -1.17 0.99 -24.09
CA TYR A 374 -0.36 1.61 -23.06
C TYR A 374 0.37 0.57 -22.22
N PRO A 375 1.30 -0.23 -22.80
CA PRO A 375 2.08 -1.17 -22.02
C PRO A 375 2.97 -0.45 -21.00
N SER A 376 2.88 -0.84 -19.73
CA SER A 376 3.72 -0.30 -18.66
C SER A 376 5.18 -0.75 -18.79
N LYS A 377 6.12 0.13 -18.38
CA LYS A 377 7.52 -0.27 -18.23
C LYS A 377 7.79 -0.83 -16.82
N VAL A 378 8.09 -2.12 -16.71
CA VAL A 378 8.48 -2.77 -15.44
C VAL A 378 9.97 -3.12 -15.51
N SER A 379 10.78 -2.53 -14.63
CA SER A 379 12.24 -2.69 -14.72
C SER A 379 12.97 -2.52 -13.38
N ASN A 380 14.20 -3.01 -13.26
CA ASN A 380 15.08 -2.77 -12.10
C ASN A 380 14.44 -3.24 -10.79
N ILE A 381 14.19 -4.54 -10.67
CA ILE A 381 13.60 -5.14 -9.47
C ILE A 381 14.57 -6.17 -8.93
N SER A 382 14.96 -6.02 -7.66
CA SER A 382 15.88 -6.93 -6.98
C SER A 382 15.16 -7.69 -5.89
N PHE A 383 15.30 -9.01 -5.90
CA PHE A 383 14.87 -9.92 -4.86
C PHE A 383 16.12 -10.58 -4.27
N SER A 384 16.34 -10.38 -2.97
CA SER A 384 17.51 -10.89 -2.27
C SER A 384 17.12 -11.54 -0.94
N ASN A 385 17.75 -12.66 -0.60
CA ASN A 385 17.56 -13.33 0.69
C ASN A 385 16.07 -13.64 0.98
N ILE A 386 15.40 -14.33 0.04
CA ILE A 386 13.98 -14.70 0.20
C ILE A 386 13.85 -16.19 0.48
N SER A 387 13.05 -16.53 1.49
CA SER A 387 12.70 -17.91 1.81
C SER A 387 11.19 -18.14 1.69
N CYS A 388 10.79 -19.32 1.22
CA CYS A 388 9.39 -19.72 1.13
C CYS A 388 9.24 -21.20 1.51
N GLN A 389 8.34 -21.53 2.44
CA GLN A 389 8.13 -22.92 2.86
C GLN A 389 7.41 -23.75 1.80
N GLU A 390 6.38 -23.20 1.15
CA GLU A 390 5.62 -23.93 0.13
C GLU A 390 4.92 -22.92 -0.79
N ALA A 391 5.15 -23.02 -2.09
CA ALA A 391 4.34 -22.38 -3.11
C ALA A 391 3.41 -23.41 -3.76
N THR A 392 2.14 -23.46 -3.37
CA THR A 392 1.21 -24.52 -3.82
C THR A 392 0.97 -24.52 -5.33
N ASN A 393 1.23 -23.39 -6.00
CA ASN A 393 1.17 -23.26 -7.44
C ASN A 393 2.55 -22.95 -8.04
N THR A 394 2.97 -21.68 -8.13
CA THR A 394 4.24 -21.32 -8.78
C THR A 394 5.21 -20.64 -7.83
N GLY A 395 6.47 -21.07 -7.82
CA GLY A 395 7.52 -20.39 -7.06
C GLY A 395 7.72 -18.95 -7.56
N ILE A 396 8.10 -18.80 -8.83
CA ILE A 396 8.42 -17.50 -9.42
C ILE A 396 7.72 -17.32 -10.78
N VAL A 397 6.95 -16.24 -10.93
CA VAL A 397 6.38 -15.82 -12.21
C VAL A 397 6.91 -14.44 -12.58
N ILE A 398 7.43 -14.32 -13.81
CA ILE A 398 7.82 -13.05 -14.42
C ILE A 398 7.23 -12.99 -15.83
N GLU A 399 6.17 -12.20 -16.00
CA GLU A 399 5.45 -12.06 -17.26
C GLU A 399 5.36 -10.59 -17.67
N GLY A 400 5.98 -10.27 -18.81
CA GLY A 400 5.86 -8.95 -19.47
C GLY A 400 4.94 -8.94 -20.69
N PHE A 401 4.89 -7.80 -21.39
CA PHE A 401 4.24 -7.71 -22.70
C PHE A 401 5.22 -8.14 -23.81
N PRO A 402 4.75 -8.76 -24.91
CA PRO A 402 5.62 -9.04 -26.06
C PRO A 402 6.32 -7.80 -26.62
N THR A 403 5.64 -6.65 -26.60
CA THR A 403 6.13 -5.36 -27.10
C THR A 403 6.89 -4.53 -26.06
N GLN A 404 6.75 -4.85 -24.77
CA GLN A 404 7.35 -4.14 -23.65
C GLN A 404 7.69 -5.16 -22.55
N LYS A 405 8.85 -5.78 -22.70
CA LYS A 405 9.31 -6.83 -21.80
C LYS A 405 9.57 -6.29 -20.38
N VAL A 406 9.39 -7.15 -19.38
CA VAL A 406 9.94 -6.92 -18.04
C VAL A 406 11.46 -7.03 -18.14
N GLU A 407 12.21 -6.04 -17.62
CA GLU A 407 13.67 -6.02 -17.79
C GLU A 407 14.45 -5.79 -16.49
N ASN A 408 15.68 -6.29 -16.44
CA ASN A 408 16.61 -6.08 -15.31
C ASN A 408 16.03 -6.52 -13.97
N ILE A 409 15.73 -7.83 -13.88
CA ILE A 409 15.29 -8.48 -12.65
C ILE A 409 16.45 -9.27 -12.07
N LYS A 410 16.74 -9.06 -10.79
CA LYS A 410 17.76 -9.80 -10.04
C LYS A 410 17.07 -10.74 -9.05
N LEU A 411 17.39 -12.02 -9.12
CA LEU A 411 17.03 -13.06 -8.16
C LEU A 411 18.32 -13.55 -7.50
N ASP A 412 18.47 -13.34 -6.20
CA ASP A 412 19.73 -13.59 -5.48
C ASP A 412 19.46 -14.21 -4.12
N ASN A 413 20.03 -15.39 -3.84
CA ASN A 413 19.77 -16.14 -2.60
C ASN A 413 18.27 -16.34 -2.33
N ILE A 414 17.60 -17.07 -3.22
CA ILE A 414 16.17 -17.39 -3.12
C ILE A 414 16.00 -18.88 -2.84
N ASN A 415 15.36 -19.23 -1.74
CA ASN A 415 15.13 -20.62 -1.34
C ASN A 415 13.65 -20.92 -1.15
N ILE A 416 13.05 -21.66 -2.08
CA ILE A 416 11.65 -22.10 -2.02
C ILE A 416 11.65 -23.62 -1.79
N LEU A 417 11.24 -24.08 -0.61
CA LEU A 417 11.40 -25.51 -0.26
C LEU A 417 10.57 -26.44 -1.13
N SER A 418 9.39 -26.01 -1.57
CA SER A 418 8.59 -26.76 -2.54
C SER A 418 7.73 -25.83 -3.39
N ALA A 419 7.56 -26.19 -4.67
CA ALA A 419 6.64 -25.54 -5.59
C ALA A 419 6.08 -26.56 -6.59
N LYS A 420 4.79 -26.45 -6.97
CA LYS A 420 4.23 -27.30 -8.04
C LYS A 420 4.86 -26.97 -9.40
N ASN A 421 5.03 -25.69 -9.69
CA ASN A 421 5.80 -25.17 -10.82
C ASN A 421 6.94 -24.31 -10.28
N GLY A 422 8.18 -24.61 -10.67
CA GLY A 422 9.33 -23.89 -10.13
C GLY A 422 9.33 -22.42 -10.55
N MET A 423 9.36 -22.19 -11.86
CA MET A 423 9.47 -20.86 -12.43
C MET A 423 8.84 -20.75 -13.82
N THR A 424 8.14 -19.65 -14.09
CA THR A 424 7.65 -19.27 -15.42
C THR A 424 8.13 -17.86 -15.76
N VAL A 425 8.90 -17.73 -16.84
CA VAL A 425 9.43 -16.45 -17.32
C VAL A 425 9.06 -16.28 -18.78
N THR A 426 8.26 -15.26 -19.09
CA THR A 426 7.78 -14.94 -20.43
C THR A 426 7.92 -13.44 -20.69
N ASN A 427 8.21 -13.07 -21.94
CA ASN A 427 8.35 -11.67 -22.35
C ASN A 427 9.23 -10.85 -21.40
N SER A 428 10.41 -11.38 -21.10
CA SER A 428 11.33 -10.82 -20.11
C SER A 428 12.76 -10.81 -20.66
N GLU A 429 13.60 -9.89 -20.19
CA GLU A 429 15.01 -9.80 -20.58
C GLU A 429 15.91 -9.35 -19.42
N LYS A 430 17.21 -9.65 -19.52
CA LYS A 430 18.21 -9.28 -18.50
C LYS A 430 17.82 -9.77 -17.10
N ILE A 431 17.47 -11.05 -16.99
CA ILE A 431 17.17 -11.71 -15.72
C ILE A 431 18.46 -12.32 -15.19
N SER A 432 18.93 -11.83 -14.04
CA SER A 432 20.09 -12.38 -13.33
C SER A 432 19.62 -13.31 -12.22
N ILE A 433 20.17 -14.51 -12.17
CA ILE A 433 19.82 -15.56 -11.20
C ILE A 433 21.11 -16.02 -10.53
N ASN A 434 21.20 -15.88 -9.21
CA ASN A 434 22.34 -16.28 -8.39
C ASN A 434 21.84 -16.96 -7.11
N GLU A 435 22.39 -18.13 -6.75
CA GLU A 435 22.00 -18.89 -5.54
C GLU A 435 20.47 -19.06 -5.39
N VAL A 436 19.79 -19.56 -6.43
CA VAL A 436 18.35 -19.85 -6.39
C VAL A 436 18.10 -21.36 -6.33
N VAL A 437 17.38 -21.80 -5.30
CA VAL A 437 16.98 -23.18 -5.08
C VAL A 437 15.45 -23.24 -4.95
N ILE A 438 14.82 -24.06 -5.79
CA ILE A 438 13.39 -24.35 -5.72
C ILE A 438 13.23 -25.87 -5.65
N GLY A 439 12.82 -26.39 -4.50
CA GLY A 439 12.88 -27.82 -4.18
C GLY A 439 14.16 -28.19 -3.45
N GLU A 440 14.66 -29.41 -3.72
CA GLU A 440 15.90 -29.91 -3.12
C GLU A 440 17.14 -29.34 -3.83
N LYS A 441 18.16 -28.94 -3.06
CA LYS A 441 19.43 -28.49 -3.62
C LYS A 441 20.14 -29.66 -4.29
N ALA A 442 20.40 -29.54 -5.59
CA ALA A 442 21.15 -30.54 -6.33
C ALA A 442 22.54 -30.77 -5.70
N THR A 443 22.94 -32.03 -5.61
CA THR A 443 24.25 -32.46 -5.08
C THR A 443 25.15 -32.94 -6.21
N THR A 444 26.31 -33.50 -5.87
CA THR A 444 27.26 -34.07 -6.84
C THR A 444 26.53 -35.02 -7.82
N PRO A 445 26.67 -34.83 -9.15
CA PRO A 445 26.08 -35.73 -10.12
C PRO A 445 26.51 -37.19 -9.91
N SER A 446 25.63 -38.13 -10.24
CA SER A 446 26.02 -39.54 -10.27
C SER A 446 27.09 -39.78 -11.33
N ALA A 447 28.09 -40.60 -11.01
CA ALA A 447 29.03 -41.09 -12.02
C ALA A 447 28.31 -42.08 -12.95
N ALA A 448 28.62 -42.02 -14.25
CA ALA A 448 28.26 -43.10 -15.17
C ALA A 448 28.94 -44.39 -14.69
N LYS A 449 28.16 -45.47 -14.58
CA LYS A 449 28.69 -46.79 -14.27
C LYS A 449 29.40 -47.40 -15.47
#